data_AF-A0A392MZ42-F1
#
_entry.id   AF-A0A392MZ42-F1
#
_cell.length_a   1.000
_cell.length_b   1.000
_cell.length_c   1.000
_cell.angle_alpha   90.00
_cell.angle_beta   90.00
_cell.angle_gamma   90.00
#
_symmetry.space_group_name_H-M   'P 1'
#
loop_
_entity.id
_entity.type
_entity.pdbx_description
1 polymer ?
#
loop_
_entity_poly.entity_id
_entity_poly.type
_entity_poly.pdbx_seq_one_letter_code
_entity_poly.pdbx_strand_id
1 'polypeptide(L)' 'ITDACSACFEQRTVFTQQVLAKALNQMVDQTPLPLLFMRTVIQAVDAFPAL' A
#
# COMPACT_ATOMS: atom_id res chain seq x y z
N ILE A 1 -2.52 -6.67 -12.19
CA ILE A 1 -1.77 -5.84 -11.19
C ILE A 1 -2.70 -5.37 -10.07
N THR A 2 -3.89 -4.85 -10.38
CA THR A 2 -4.92 -4.48 -9.38
C THR A 2 -5.25 -5.60 -8.39
N ASP A 3 -5.41 -6.82 -8.90
CA ASP A 3 -5.92 -7.94 -8.09
C ASP A 3 -4.89 -8.40 -7.06
N ALA A 4 -3.60 -8.23 -7.35
CA ALA A 4 -2.53 -8.55 -6.41
C ALA A 4 -2.52 -7.59 -5.22
N CYS A 5 -2.70 -6.28 -5.45
CA CYS A 5 -2.79 -5.30 -4.35
C CYS A 5 -4.04 -5.54 -3.49
N SER A 6 -5.18 -5.80 -4.12
CA SER A 6 -6.42 -6.16 -3.40
C SER A 6 -6.23 -7.42 -2.55
N ALA A 7 -5.66 -8.50 -3.12
CA ALA A 7 -5.40 -9.74 -2.39
C ALA A 7 -4.44 -9.55 -1.21
N CYS A 8 -3.39 -8.72 -1.37
CA CYS A 8 -2.49 -8.38 -0.28
C CYS A 8 -3.22 -7.65 0.85
N PHE A 9 -4.06 -6.66 0.53
CA PHE A 9 -4.75 -5.86 1.55
C PHE A 9 -5.85 -6.64 2.29
N GLU A 10 -6.40 -7.69 1.66
CA GLU A 10 -7.33 -8.62 2.31
C GLU A 10 -6.63 -9.52 3.34
N GLN A 11 -5.34 -9.81 3.18
CA GLN A 11 -4.54 -10.63 4.10
C GLN A 11 -4.01 -9.83 5.30
N ARG A 12 -4.93 -9.31 6.13
CA ARG A 12 -4.64 -8.37 7.24
C ARG A 12 -3.68 -8.88 8.33
N THR A 13 -3.46 -10.20 8.43
CA THR A 13 -2.49 -10.79 9.37
C THR A 13 -1.06 -10.75 8.84
N VAL A 14 -0.88 -10.71 7.53
CA VAL A 14 0.42 -10.67 6.84
C VAL A 14 0.76 -9.23 6.47
N PHE A 15 -0.18 -8.56 5.79
CA PHE A 15 -0.08 -7.15 5.41
C PHE A 15 -0.84 -6.31 6.42
N THR A 16 -0.27 -6.22 7.62
CA THR A 16 -0.83 -5.38 8.69
C THR A 16 -0.69 -3.90 8.30
N GLN A 17 -1.46 -3.04 8.96
CA GLN A 17 -1.38 -1.59 8.78
C GLN A 17 0.04 -1.06 8.94
N GLN A 18 0.80 -1.56 9.93
CA GLN A 18 2.18 -1.14 10.18
C GLN A 18 3.12 -1.52 9.04
N VAL A 19 2.96 -2.73 8.49
CA VAL A 19 3.76 -3.21 7.36
C VAL A 19 3.46 -2.38 6.11
N LEU A 20 2.18 -2.11 5.82
CA LEU A 20 1.77 -1.24 4.71
C LEU A 20 2.33 0.18 4.87
N ALA A 21 2.15 0.80 6.03
CA ALA A 21 2.60 2.17 6.28
C ALA A 21 4.11 2.29 6.05
N LYS A 22 4.89 1.32 6.54
CA LYS A 22 6.33 1.27 6.30
C LYS A 22 6.67 1.15 4.81
N ALA A 23 6.00 0.26 4.08
CA ALA A 23 6.24 0.08 2.65
C ALA A 23 5.89 1.33 1.82
N LEU A 24 4.76 1.98 2.12
CA LEU A 24 4.35 3.21 1.45
C LEU A 24 5.35 4.35 1.68
N ASN A 25 5.81 4.53 2.93
CA ASN A 25 6.85 5.52 3.23
C ASN A 25 8.15 5.23 2.47
N GLN A 26 8.58 3.97 2.36
CA GLN A 26 9.79 3.64 1.59
C GLN A 26 9.65 3.90 0.08
N MET A 27 8.43 3.82 -0.46
CA MET A 27 8.17 4.06 -1.88
C MET A 27 8.15 5.55 -2.24
N VAL A 28 7.72 6.43 -1.33
CA VAL A 28 7.69 7.88 -1.61
C VAL A 28 9.08 8.49 -1.74
N ASP A 29 10.06 7.89 -1.05
CA ASP A 29 11.46 8.34 -1.07
C ASP A 29 12.21 7.90 -2.35
N GLN A 30 11.61 7.04 -3.19
CA GLN A 30 12.26 6.59 -4.43
C GLN A 30 12.20 7.66 -5.52
N THR A 31 13.32 7.82 -6.24
CA THR A 31 13.42 8.70 -7.41
C THR A 31 13.90 7.90 -8.62
N PRO A 32 13.11 7.79 -9.70
CA PRO A 32 11.77 8.36 -9.87
C PRO A 32 10.72 7.65 -8.99
N LEU A 33 9.67 8.39 -8.60
CA LEU A 33 8.55 7.85 -7.85
C LEU A 33 7.91 6.67 -8.61
N PRO A 34 7.52 5.57 -7.95
CA PRO A 34 6.88 4.44 -8.62
C PRO A 34 5.59 4.86 -9.35
N LEU A 35 5.43 4.41 -10.59
CA LEU A 35 4.36 4.85 -11.51
C LEU A 35 2.93 4.68 -10.97
N LEU A 36 2.70 3.74 -10.05
CA LEU A 36 1.36 3.44 -9.50
C LEU A 36 1.19 3.88 -8.05
N PHE A 37 2.16 4.62 -7.48
CA PHE A 37 2.20 4.93 -6.05
C PHE A 37 0.89 5.54 -5.52
N MET A 38 0.38 6.59 -6.18
CA MET A 38 -0.86 7.27 -5.76
C MET A 38 -2.07 6.32 -5.73
N ARG A 39 -2.19 5.44 -6.72
CA ARG A 39 -3.27 4.44 -6.76
C ARG A 39 -3.14 3.45 -5.59
N THR A 40 -1.93 2.99 -5.31
CA THR A 40 -1.66 2.10 -4.18
C THR A 40 -2.00 2.75 -2.84
N VAL A 41 -1.67 4.03 -2.66
CA VAL A 41 -2.02 4.79 -1.44
C VAL A 41 -3.54 4.88 -1.27
N ILE A 42 -4.30 5.21 -2.32
CA ILE A 42 -5.76 5.28 -2.26
C ILE A 42 -6.35 3.92 -1.85
N GLN A 43 -5.93 2.84 -2.53
CA GLN A 43 -6.41 1.49 -2.22
C GLN A 43 -6.03 1.04 -0.79
N ALA A 44 -4.87 1.46 -0.29
CA ALA A 44 -4.42 1.15 1.06
C ALA A 44 -5.23 1.88 2.13
N VAL A 45 -5.55 3.16 1.92
CA VAL A 45 -6.38 3.96 2.84
C VAL A 45 -7.83 3.44 2.86
N ASP A 46 -8.38 3.03 1.71
CA ASP A 46 -9.71 2.42 1.65
C ASP A 46 -9.76 1.10 2.47
N ALA A 47 -8.70 0.28 2.42
CA ALA A 47 -8.61 -0.98 3.16
C ALA A 47 -8.28 -0.78 4.66
N PHE A 48 -7.49 0.25 4.97
CA PHE A 48 -6.99 0.61 6.30
C PHE A 48 -7.21 2.12 6.56
N PRO A 49 -8.40 2.56 7.01
CA PRO A 49 -8.73 3.98 7.12
C PRO A 49 -7.88 4.82 8.10
N ALA A 50 -7.10 4.17 8.97
CA ALA A 50 -6.23 4.82 9.96
C ALA A 50 -4.75 4.86 9.56
N LEU A 51 -4.43 4.52 8.30
CA LEU A 51 -3.07 4.41 7.77
C LEU A 51 -2.30 5.74 7.77
#